data_AF-A0A485BVK0-F1
#
_entry.id   AF-A0A485BVK0-F1
#
_cell.length_a   1.000
_cell.length_b   1.000
_cell.length_c   1.000
_cell.angle_alpha   90.00
_cell.angle_beta   90.00
_cell.angle_gamma   90.00
#
_symmetry.space_group_name_H-M   'P 1'
#
loop_
_entity.id
_entity.type
_entity.pdbx_description
1 polymer ?
#
loop_
_entity_poly.entity_id
_entity_poly.type
_entity_poly.pdbx_seq_one_letter_code
_entity_poly.pdbx_strand_id
1 'polypeptide(L)'
;MQDLGLLFQPNLETLYALKPDTIVITPQHALLKPALAQVAPLVTLPAHGLSAFISATQQLGIVLKREPQAAALIAGLSQRIIRARRLCARNCFQPVLFASPGWMRYTCGCIPPVSLPGDVLAACGMRNAWRASGGAEGNVLVELTVSPPSMPDRSCWSRRISVRR
;
A
#
# COMPACT_ATOMS: atom_id res chain seq x y z
N MET A 1 25.26 -3.09 -0.19
CA MET A 1 24.18 -3.16 0.82
C MET A 1 24.21 -4.58 1.36
N GLN A 2 24.30 -4.75 2.69
CA GLN A 2 24.34 -6.08 3.32
C GLN A 2 22.99 -6.79 3.10
N ASP A 3 23.00 -8.06 2.73
CA ASP A 3 21.78 -8.87 2.68
C ASP A 3 21.36 -9.26 4.10
N LEU A 4 20.11 -8.95 4.46
CA LEU A 4 19.54 -9.24 5.78
C LEU A 4 18.65 -10.49 5.76
N GLY A 5 18.59 -11.21 4.64
CA GLY A 5 17.70 -12.36 4.44
C GLY A 5 16.31 -11.96 3.92
N LEU A 6 15.36 -12.87 4.05
CA LEU A 6 14.00 -12.67 3.56
C LEU A 6 13.20 -11.78 4.52
N LEU A 7 12.21 -11.07 3.97
CA LEU A 7 11.37 -10.13 4.73
C LEU A 7 10.75 -10.75 6.01
N PHE A 8 10.35 -12.02 5.94
CA PHE A 8 9.77 -12.76 7.07
C PHE A 8 10.69 -13.83 7.67
N GLN A 9 11.93 -13.93 7.17
CA GLN A 9 12.96 -14.83 7.70
C GLN A 9 14.32 -14.11 7.66
N PRO A 10 14.49 -13.08 8.50
CA PRO A 10 15.73 -12.31 8.51
C PRO A 10 16.88 -13.16 9.08
N ASN A 11 18.08 -12.91 8.59
CA ASN A 11 19.31 -13.54 9.08
C ASN A 11 19.72 -12.90 10.41
N LEU A 12 19.40 -13.58 11.52
CA LEU A 12 19.69 -13.07 12.87
C LEU A 12 21.18 -12.92 13.15
N GLU A 13 22.04 -13.82 12.67
CA GLU A 13 23.50 -13.71 12.82
C GLU A 13 24.04 -12.42 12.18
N THR A 14 23.51 -12.09 10.99
CA THR A 14 23.89 -10.85 10.30
C THR A 14 23.38 -9.62 11.05
N LEU A 15 22.16 -9.68 11.58
CA LEU A 15 21.59 -8.60 12.39
C LEU A 15 22.37 -8.39 13.71
N TYR A 16 22.80 -9.47 14.37
CA TYR A 16 23.67 -9.38 15.55
C TYR A 16 25.04 -8.78 15.22
N ALA A 17 25.63 -9.16 14.10
CA ALA A 17 26.91 -8.60 13.65
C ALA A 17 26.81 -7.10 13.33
N LEU A 18 25.68 -6.66 12.78
CA LEU A 18 25.42 -5.26 12.44
C LEU A 18 25.23 -4.33 13.65
N LYS A 19 24.81 -4.89 14.80
CA LYS A 19 24.52 -4.14 16.04
C LYS A 19 23.67 -2.89 15.80
N PRO A 20 22.46 -3.02 15.24
CA PRO A 20 21.61 -1.86 14.98
C PRO A 20 21.17 -1.19 16.30
N ASP A 21 21.12 0.14 16.31
CA ASP A 21 20.60 0.89 17.46
C ASP A 21 19.08 0.72 17.63
N THR A 22 18.37 0.38 16.54
CA THR A 22 16.92 0.20 16.49
C THR A 22 16.53 -0.61 15.25
N ILE A 23 15.49 -1.43 15.36
CA ILE A 23 14.87 -2.14 14.23
C ILE A 23 13.43 -1.63 14.06
N VAL A 24 13.09 -1.22 12.84
CA VAL A 24 11.75 -0.79 12.48
C VAL A 24 10.99 -1.95 11.85
N ILE A 25 9.81 -2.25 12.38
CA ILE A 25 8.93 -3.32 11.88
C ILE A 25 7.50 -2.82 11.69
N THR A 26 6.70 -3.62 10.99
CA THR A 26 5.25 -3.43 10.86
C THR A 26 4.49 -4.50 11.65
N PRO A 27 3.16 -4.35 11.91
CA PRO A 27 2.35 -5.38 12.55
C PRO A 27 2.42 -6.77 11.89
N GLN A 28 2.75 -6.85 10.60
CA GLN A 28 2.93 -8.12 9.88
C GLN A 28 4.09 -8.96 10.45
N HIS A 29 5.04 -8.35 11.16
CA HIS A 29 6.19 -9.03 11.76
C HIS A 29 5.92 -9.45 13.22
N ALA A 30 4.66 -9.49 13.66
CA ALA A 30 4.30 -9.79 15.05
C ALA A 30 4.95 -11.09 15.57
N LEU A 31 5.02 -12.14 14.74
CA LEU A 31 5.63 -13.42 15.10
C LEU A 31 7.16 -13.34 15.26
N LEU A 32 7.82 -12.37 14.62
CA LEU A 32 9.28 -12.19 14.67
C LEU A 32 9.72 -11.29 15.83
N LYS A 33 8.77 -10.59 16.49
CA LYS A 33 9.07 -9.68 17.59
C LYS A 33 9.95 -10.28 18.69
N PRO A 34 9.70 -11.51 19.19
CA PRO A 34 10.52 -12.07 20.27
C PRO A 34 11.99 -12.22 19.86
N ALA A 35 12.25 -12.68 18.63
CA ALA A 35 13.61 -12.86 18.14
C ALA A 35 14.31 -11.53 17.84
N LEU A 36 13.60 -10.60 17.18
CA LEU A 36 14.19 -9.30 16.80
C LEU A 36 14.46 -8.40 18.02
N ALA A 37 13.64 -8.50 19.07
CA ALA A 37 13.83 -7.72 20.30
C ALA A 37 15.10 -8.12 21.07
N GLN A 38 15.63 -9.32 20.84
CA GLN A 38 16.93 -9.73 21.41
C GLN A 38 18.12 -9.07 20.71
N VAL A 39 17.93 -8.62 19.45
CA VAL A 39 18.98 -7.95 18.68
C VAL A 39 19.06 -6.47 19.06
N ALA A 40 17.93 -5.76 19.05
CA ALA A 40 17.87 -4.32 19.28
C ALA A 40 16.46 -3.84 19.67
N PRO A 41 16.31 -2.62 20.22
CA PRO A 41 15.02 -1.99 20.46
C PRO A 41 14.14 -1.97 19.19
N LEU A 42 12.86 -2.30 19.35
CA LEU A 42 11.92 -2.36 18.25
C LEU A 42 11.00 -1.14 18.20
N VAL A 43 10.81 -0.60 17.01
CA VAL A 43 9.76 0.39 16.71
C VAL A 43 8.76 -0.27 15.78
N THR A 44 7.52 -0.45 16.24
CA THR A 44 6.43 -0.97 15.39
C THR A 44 5.64 0.20 14.81
N LEU A 45 5.64 0.33 13.49
CA LEU A 45 4.92 1.38 12.77
C LEU A 45 3.74 0.83 11.98
N PRO A 46 2.61 1.56 11.91
CA PRO A 46 1.48 1.13 11.11
C PRO A 46 1.81 1.22 9.62
N ALA A 47 1.34 0.26 8.82
CA ALA A 47 1.68 0.15 7.40
C ALA A 47 0.47 -0.22 6.51
N HIS A 48 -0.74 0.09 6.96
CA HIS A 48 -1.98 -0.24 6.24
C HIS A 48 -2.81 1.03 5.98
N GLY A 49 -2.87 1.43 4.71
CA GLY A 49 -3.64 2.60 4.27
C GLY A 49 -2.88 3.91 4.36
N LEU A 50 -3.38 4.95 3.68
CA LEU A 50 -2.67 6.22 3.52
C LEU A 50 -2.43 6.94 4.86
N SER A 51 -3.43 6.94 5.74
CA SER A 51 -3.34 7.57 7.06
C SER A 51 -2.27 6.90 7.94
N ALA A 52 -2.16 5.58 7.89
CA ALA A 52 -1.13 4.82 8.59
C ALA A 52 0.27 5.22 8.13
N PHE A 53 0.52 5.31 6.82
CA PHE A 53 1.82 5.73 6.31
C PHE A 53 2.17 7.18 6.64
N ILE A 54 1.18 8.08 6.67
CA ILE A 54 1.38 9.46 7.14
C ILE A 54 1.80 9.44 8.62
N SER A 55 1.05 8.72 9.47
CA SER A 55 1.38 8.58 10.90
C SER A 55 2.75 7.93 11.12
N ALA A 56 3.08 6.88 10.38
CA ALA A 56 4.37 6.20 10.45
C ALA A 56 5.53 7.13 10.06
N THR A 57 5.34 7.96 9.04
CA THR A 57 6.34 8.96 8.62
C THR A 57 6.58 9.99 9.71
N GLN A 58 5.52 10.45 10.39
CA GLN A 58 5.65 11.37 11.54
C GLN A 58 6.41 10.71 12.69
N GLN A 59 6.02 9.49 13.06
CA GLN A 59 6.68 8.73 14.13
C GLN A 59 8.16 8.46 13.82
N LEU A 60 8.49 8.11 12.57
CA LEU A 60 9.88 7.99 12.13
C LEU A 60 10.64 9.30 12.25
N GLY A 61 10.00 10.43 11.92
CA GLY A 61 10.56 11.76 12.14
C GLY A 61 10.99 11.95 13.59
N ILE A 62 10.15 11.60 14.55
CA ILE A 62 10.45 11.72 15.98
C ILE A 62 11.58 10.76 16.39
N VAL A 63 11.46 9.47 16.04
CA VAL A 63 12.45 8.44 16.38
C VAL A 63 13.84 8.77 15.86
N LEU A 64 13.91 9.33 14.64
CA LEU A 64 15.16 9.69 13.98
C LEU A 64 15.61 11.14 14.23
N LYS A 65 14.88 11.92 15.04
CA LYS A 65 15.12 13.35 15.30
C LYS A 65 15.20 14.19 14.00
N ARG A 66 14.24 13.92 13.10
CA ARG A 66 14.09 14.46 11.75
C ARG A 66 12.66 14.93 11.47
N GLU A 67 12.04 15.53 12.46
CA GLU A 67 10.68 16.05 12.41
C GLU A 67 10.48 17.07 11.26
N PRO A 68 11.41 18.02 10.99
CA PRO A 68 11.25 18.94 9.86
C PRO A 68 11.20 18.22 8.51
N GLN A 69 12.02 17.18 8.32
CA GLN A 69 12.07 16.40 7.08
C GLN A 69 10.80 15.56 6.92
N ALA A 70 10.31 14.94 8.00
CA ALA A 70 9.04 14.21 7.99
C ALA A 70 7.87 15.14 7.64
N ALA A 71 7.82 16.34 8.23
CA ALA A 71 6.79 17.34 7.93
C ALA A 71 6.85 17.79 6.46
N ALA A 72 8.05 18.04 5.92
CA ALA A 72 8.24 18.40 4.52
C ALA A 72 7.76 17.30 3.55
N LEU A 73 8.05 16.03 3.85
CA LEU A 73 7.58 14.88 3.05
C LEU A 73 6.05 14.79 3.04
N ILE A 74 5.41 14.96 4.19
CA ILE A 74 3.95 14.89 4.33
C ILE A 74 3.27 16.08 3.63
N ALA A 75 3.85 17.27 3.74
CA ALA A 75 3.38 18.45 3.03
C ALA A 75 3.49 18.26 1.50
N GLY A 76 4.61 17.71 1.02
CA GLY A 76 4.82 17.39 -0.40
C GLY A 76 3.82 16.35 -0.92
N LEU A 77 3.55 15.30 -0.15
CA LEU A 77 2.51 14.30 -0.46
C LEU A 77 1.13 14.96 -0.57
N SER A 78 0.77 15.80 0.39
CA SER A 78 -0.52 16.50 0.43
C SER A 78 -0.71 17.39 -0.81
N GLN A 79 0.34 18.15 -1.18
CA GLN A 79 0.32 18.98 -2.39
C GLN A 79 0.13 18.14 -3.67
N ARG A 80 0.79 16.97 -3.77
CA ARG A 80 0.63 16.06 -4.92
C ARG A 80 -0.79 15.50 -5.01
N ILE A 81 -1.39 15.11 -3.89
CA ILE A 81 -2.78 14.63 -3.83
C ILE A 81 -3.75 15.75 -4.25
N ILE A 82 -3.57 16.97 -3.74
CA ILE A 82 -4.43 18.12 -4.11
C ILE A 82 -4.30 18.43 -5.61
N ARG A 83 -3.10 18.36 -6.17
CA ARG A 83 -2.88 18.55 -7.61
C ARG A 83 -3.56 17.45 -8.42
N ALA A 84 -3.40 16.18 -8.04
CA ALA A 84 -4.06 15.06 -8.70
C ALA A 84 -5.58 15.20 -8.65
N ARG A 85 -6.14 15.56 -7.49
CA ARG A 85 -7.58 15.79 -7.34
C ARG A 85 -8.14 16.85 -8.27
N ARG A 86 -7.41 17.96 -8.45
CA ARG A 86 -7.79 19.02 -9.40
C ARG A 86 -7.81 18.53 -10.85
N LEU A 87 -6.87 17.66 -11.23
CA LEU A 87 -6.83 17.06 -12.56
C LEU A 87 -7.97 16.04 -12.75
N CYS A 88 -8.19 15.17 -11.75
CA CYS A 88 -9.26 14.17 -11.79
C CYS A 88 -10.65 14.81 -11.84
N ALA A 89 -10.88 15.91 -11.12
CA ALA A 89 -12.17 16.63 -11.18
C ALA A 89 -12.55 17.10 -12.60
N ARG A 90 -11.56 17.29 -13.49
CA ARG A 90 -11.79 17.70 -14.88
C ARG A 90 -11.96 16.54 -15.84
N ASN A 91 -11.39 15.37 -15.53
CA ASN A 91 -11.17 14.30 -16.51
C ASN A 91 -11.71 12.92 -16.09
N CYS A 92 -12.02 12.69 -14.81
CA CYS A 92 -12.38 11.37 -14.26
C CYS A 92 -13.87 11.27 -13.92
N PHE A 93 -14.72 11.21 -14.94
CA PHE A 93 -16.17 11.10 -14.77
C PHE A 93 -16.66 9.66 -14.55
N GLN A 94 -15.86 8.66 -14.91
CA GLN A 94 -16.23 7.26 -14.83
C GLN A 94 -15.42 6.56 -13.72
N PRO A 95 -16.02 5.61 -12.97
CA PRO A 95 -15.28 4.79 -12.02
C PRO A 95 -14.14 4.03 -12.71
N VAL A 96 -12.97 3.97 -12.04
CA VAL A 96 -11.78 3.30 -12.56
C VAL A 96 -11.59 1.99 -11.79
N LEU A 97 -11.38 0.90 -12.53
CA LEU A 97 -10.96 -0.38 -11.96
C LEU A 97 -9.44 -0.45 -12.01
N PHE A 98 -8.82 -0.68 -10.85
CA PHE A 98 -7.40 -0.96 -10.76
C PHE A 98 -7.19 -2.45 -10.58
N ALA A 99 -6.48 -3.03 -11.53
CA ALA A 99 -6.35 -4.45 -11.76
C ALA A 99 -4.88 -4.78 -12.01
N SER A 100 -4.33 -5.74 -11.27
CA SER A 100 -3.07 -6.40 -11.64
C SER A 100 -3.38 -7.77 -12.28
N PRO A 101 -2.53 -8.24 -13.21
CA PRO A 101 -2.62 -9.61 -13.67
C PRO A 101 -2.46 -10.56 -12.48
N GLY A 102 -3.41 -11.47 -12.29
CA GLY A 102 -3.27 -12.53 -11.30
C GLY A 102 -2.27 -13.57 -11.76
N TRP A 103 -1.77 -14.36 -10.80
CA TRP A 103 -0.83 -15.45 -11.06
C TRP A 103 -1.48 -16.59 -11.85
N MET A 104 -2.81 -16.71 -11.79
CA MET A 104 -3.60 -17.68 -12.55
C MET A 104 -4.23 -17.02 -13.79
N ARG A 105 -4.25 -17.74 -14.91
CA ARG A 105 -4.65 -17.25 -16.26
C ARG A 105 -5.99 -16.52 -16.35
N TYR A 106 -6.89 -16.74 -15.38
CA TYR A 106 -8.22 -16.12 -15.36
C TYR A 106 -8.49 -15.34 -14.09
N THR A 107 -7.45 -14.95 -13.35
CA THR A 107 -7.59 -14.19 -12.12
C THR A 107 -7.04 -12.79 -12.26
N CYS A 108 -7.70 -11.83 -11.63
CA CYS A 108 -7.31 -10.43 -11.61
C CYS A 108 -7.28 -9.94 -10.17
N GLY A 109 -6.16 -9.33 -9.77
CA GLY A 109 -6.04 -8.67 -8.48
C GLY A 109 -6.72 -7.30 -8.54
N CYS A 110 -7.90 -7.18 -7.95
CA CYS A 110 -8.62 -5.92 -7.82
C CYS A 110 -8.19 -5.19 -6.54
N ILE A 111 -8.00 -3.87 -6.64
CA ILE A 111 -7.64 -3.04 -5.49
C ILE A 111 -8.93 -2.68 -4.73
N PRO A 112 -9.13 -3.14 -3.47
CA PRO A 112 -10.25 -2.78 -2.64
C PRO A 112 -10.09 -1.36 -2.09
N PRO A 113 -11.20 -0.73 -1.65
CA PRO A 113 -11.14 0.61 -1.05
C PRO A 113 -10.24 0.71 0.18
N VAL A 114 -10.15 -0.35 0.99
CA VAL A 114 -9.41 -0.39 2.26
C VAL A 114 -7.94 -0.81 2.07
N SER A 115 -7.28 -0.27 1.05
CA SER A 115 -5.88 -0.56 0.72
C SER A 115 -5.12 0.74 0.52
N LEU A 116 -3.79 0.73 0.69
CA LEU A 116 -2.98 1.93 0.43
C LEU A 116 -3.26 2.53 -0.97
N PRO A 117 -3.25 1.75 -2.07
CA PRO A 117 -3.58 2.33 -3.37
C PRO A 117 -5.03 2.80 -3.43
N GLY A 118 -5.99 2.07 -2.84
CA GLY A 118 -7.40 2.47 -2.76
C GLY A 118 -7.60 3.82 -2.07
N ASP A 119 -6.98 4.01 -0.90
CA ASP A 119 -7.02 5.25 -0.12
C ASP A 119 -6.42 6.43 -0.90
N VAL A 120 -5.27 6.21 -1.55
CA VAL A 120 -4.62 7.25 -2.36
C VAL A 120 -5.50 7.67 -3.54
N LEU A 121 -6.13 6.70 -4.21
CA LEU A 121 -7.04 6.98 -5.33
C LEU A 121 -8.28 7.75 -4.86
N ALA A 122 -8.86 7.34 -3.73
CA ALA A 122 -9.98 8.04 -3.10
C ALA A 122 -9.59 9.47 -2.69
N ALA A 123 -8.41 9.66 -2.11
CA ALA A 123 -7.88 10.98 -1.75
C ALA A 123 -7.66 11.88 -2.99
N CYS A 124 -7.28 11.29 -4.13
CA CYS A 124 -7.23 11.97 -5.42
C CYS A 124 -8.61 12.23 -6.05
N GLY A 125 -9.71 11.86 -5.38
CA GLY A 125 -11.08 12.08 -5.87
C GLY A 125 -11.52 11.10 -6.97
N MET A 126 -10.78 10.01 -7.18
CA MET A 126 -11.20 8.95 -8.11
C MET A 126 -12.18 8.00 -7.44
N ARG A 127 -13.18 7.56 -8.20
CA ARG A 127 -14.16 6.55 -7.75
C ARG A 127 -13.65 5.17 -8.16
N ASN A 128 -13.37 4.32 -7.17
CA ASN A 128 -13.03 2.92 -7.43
C ASN A 128 -14.28 2.16 -7.91
N ALA A 129 -14.17 1.45 -9.03
CA ALA A 129 -15.22 0.57 -9.55
C ALA A 129 -15.35 -0.72 -8.72
N TRP A 130 -14.30 -1.12 -8.01
CA TRP A 130 -14.34 -2.24 -7.08
C TRP A 130 -14.73 -1.75 -5.68
N ARG A 131 -15.90 -2.18 -5.20
CA ARG A 131 -16.46 -1.75 -3.89
C ARG A 131 -16.49 -2.84 -2.83
N ALA A 132 -16.18 -4.09 -3.19
CA ALA A 132 -16.13 -5.19 -2.24
C ALA A 132 -14.87 -5.12 -1.35
N SER A 133 -14.97 -5.69 -0.16
CA SER A 133 -13.89 -5.78 0.82
C SER A 133 -12.70 -6.58 0.30
N GLY A 134 -11.51 -6.17 0.75
CA GLY A 134 -10.20 -6.74 0.44
C GLY A 134 -9.79 -7.94 1.28
N GLY A 135 -8.85 -8.74 0.78
CA GLY A 135 -7.96 -9.51 1.65
C GLY A 135 -7.03 -8.60 2.46
N ALA A 136 -6.38 -9.14 3.49
CA ALA A 136 -5.50 -8.39 4.41
C ALA A 136 -4.34 -7.67 3.72
N GLU A 137 -3.96 -8.10 2.52
CA GLU A 137 -2.89 -7.50 1.71
C GLU A 137 -3.35 -6.29 0.89
N GLY A 138 -4.64 -5.92 0.96
CA GLY A 138 -5.18 -4.81 0.18
C GLY A 138 -5.31 -5.14 -1.31
N ASN A 139 -5.56 -6.41 -1.63
CA ASN A 139 -5.96 -6.90 -2.94
C ASN A 139 -7.15 -7.87 -2.80
N VAL A 140 -7.88 -8.10 -3.89
CA VAL A 140 -8.86 -9.19 -4.01
C VAL A 140 -8.56 -9.91 -5.30
N LEU A 141 -8.29 -11.21 -5.23
CA LEU A 141 -8.20 -12.02 -6.42
C LEU A 141 -9.63 -12.38 -6.87
N VAL A 142 -10.01 -12.00 -8.09
CA VAL A 142 -11.29 -12.38 -8.69
C VAL A 142 -11.09 -13.04 -10.02
N GLU A 143 -11.96 -13.99 -10.36
CA GLU A 143 -11.98 -14.51 -11.73
C GLU A 143 -12.42 -13.42 -12.72
N LEU A 144 -11.84 -13.40 -13.91
CA LEU A 144 -12.15 -12.47 -15.00
C LEU A 144 -13.62 -12.55 -15.45
N THR A 145 -14.33 -13.61 -15.07
CA THR A 145 -15.77 -13.81 -15.27
C THR A 145 -16.64 -13.02 -14.28
N VAL A 146 -16.08 -12.51 -13.19
CA VAL A 146 -16.79 -11.74 -12.16
C VAL A 146 -16.71 -10.25 -12.48
N SER A 147 -17.85 -9.64 -12.80
CA SER A 147 -17.94 -8.18 -13.02
C SER A 147 -17.92 -7.41 -11.69
N PRO A 148 -17.35 -6.19 -11.65
CA PRO A 148 -17.42 -5.34 -10.47
C PRO A 148 -18.90 -5.07 -10.13
N PRO A 149 -19.28 -5.09 -8.84
CA PRO A 149 -20.68 -4.89 -8.44
C PRO A 149 -21.26 -3.53 -8.86
N SER A 150 -20.43 -2.56 -9.23
CA SER A 150 -20.86 -1.25 -9.75
C SER A 150 -20.90 -1.15 -11.28
N MET A 151 -20.72 -2.24 -12.03
CA MET A 151 -20.80 -2.28 -13.51
C MET A 151 -21.70 -3.45 -13.95
N PRO A 152 -22.98 -3.18 -14.31
CA PRO A 152 -23.94 -4.24 -14.60
C PRO A 152 -23.82 -4.86 -16.00
N ASP A 153 -23.06 -4.27 -16.93
CA ASP A 153 -22.98 -4.73 -18.32
C ASP A 153 -21.61 -5.36 -18.66
N ARG A 154 -21.63 -6.66 -18.95
CA ARG A 154 -20.47 -7.51 -19.28
C ARG A 154 -19.82 -7.11 -20.63
N SER A 155 -20.58 -6.50 -21.54
CA SER A 155 -20.12 -6.17 -22.89
C SER A 155 -19.14 -4.99 -22.93
N CYS A 156 -19.19 -4.10 -21.94
CA CYS A 156 -18.25 -2.99 -21.79
C CYS A 156 -16.89 -3.41 -21.20
N TRP A 157 -16.85 -4.54 -20.49
CA TRP A 157 -15.67 -4.96 -19.73
C TRP A 157 -14.55 -5.50 -20.65
N SER A 158 -14.90 -6.35 -21.61
CA SER A 158 -13.92 -6.94 -22.55
C SER A 158 -13.29 -5.92 -23.51
N ARG A 159 -13.97 -4.80 -23.81
CA ARG A 159 -13.46 -3.74 -24.71
C ARG A 159 -12.58 -2.69 -24.02
N ARG A 160 -12.59 -2.60 -22.68
CA ARG A 160 -12.00 -1.46 -21.95
C ARG A 160 -10.75 -1.81 -21.15
N ILE A 161 -10.26 -3.05 -21.24
CA ILE A 161 -8.90 -3.41 -20.82
C ILE A 161 -7.94 -2.91 -21.91
N SER A 162 -7.70 -1.60 -21.95
CA SER A 162 -6.57 -1.05 -22.71
C SER A 162 -5.33 -1.28 -21.87
N VAL A 163 -4.66 -2.40 -22.08
CA VAL A 163 -3.23 -2.51 -21.75
C VAL A 163 -2.54 -1.53 -22.70
N ARG A 164 -2.30 -0.30 -22.25
CA ARG A 164 -1.29 0.54 -22.90
C ARG A 164 0.04 -0.16 -22.67
N ARG A 165 0.53 -0.83 -23.71
CA ARG A 165 1.92 -1.28 -23.80
C ARG A 165 2.87 -0.09 -23.70
#